data_AF-A0A7S2CZJ9-F1
#
_entry.id   AF-A0A7S2CZJ9-F1
#
_cell.length_a   1.000
_cell.length_b   1.000
_cell.length_c   1.000
_cell.angle_alpha   90.00
_cell.angle_beta   90.00
_cell.angle_gamma   90.00
#
_symmetry.space_group_name_H-M   'P 1'
#
loop_
_entity.id
_entity.type
_entity.pdbx_description
1 polymer ?
#
loop_
_entity_poly.entity_id
_entity_poly.type
_entity_poly.pdbx_seq_one_letter_code
_entity_poly.pdbx_strand_id
1 'polypeptide(L)'
;VLLRNIHLCPDWLNTLEKRIHGLTAHPQFRLFLSADIHPKLPTALLRTSDMIITDTPTGVKASMQHFLATIPTARMEKAPGQRRRLYLLLAWLHAVVMERLRYAPIGWSKRYEFAETDAACT
;
A
#
# COMPACT_ATOMS: atom_id res chain seq x y z
N VAL A 1 -18.20 6.67 1.52
CA VAL A 1 -18.01 6.11 0.15
C VAL A 1 -16.52 6.02 -0.14
N LEU A 2 -16.02 4.96 -0.77
CA LEU A 2 -14.61 4.81 -1.17
C LEU A 2 -14.52 4.65 -2.69
N LEU A 3 -13.81 5.57 -3.35
CA LEU A 3 -13.48 5.48 -4.78
C LEU A 3 -12.01 5.06 -4.90
N ARG A 4 -11.76 3.96 -5.62
CA ARG A 4 -10.41 3.40 -5.79
C ARG A 4 -9.89 3.65 -7.20
N ASN A 5 -8.57 3.72 -7.31
CA ASN A 5 -7.82 3.85 -8.56
C ASN A 5 -8.27 5.04 -9.40
N ILE A 6 -8.55 6.18 -8.76
CA ILE A 6 -9.11 7.34 -9.44
C ILE A 6 -8.18 7.95 -10.51
N HIS A 7 -6.87 7.66 -10.42
CA HIS A 7 -5.87 8.06 -11.41
C HIS A 7 -6.13 7.45 -12.81
N LEU A 8 -6.93 6.39 -12.91
CA LEU A 8 -7.31 5.77 -14.18
C LEU A 8 -8.36 6.59 -14.96
N CYS A 9 -9.05 7.53 -14.31
CA CYS A 9 -10.12 8.33 -14.91
C CYS A 9 -9.91 9.85 -14.68
N PRO A 10 -8.84 10.46 -15.21
CA PRO A 10 -8.49 11.86 -14.93
C PRO A 10 -9.53 12.86 -15.42
N ASP A 11 -10.18 12.60 -16.57
CA ASP A 11 -11.20 13.51 -17.11
C ASP A 11 -12.44 13.57 -16.21
N TRP A 12 -12.83 12.42 -15.66
CA TRP A 12 -13.94 12.32 -14.73
C TRP A 12 -13.65 13.03 -13.41
N LEU A 13 -12.39 13.02 -12.96
CA LEU A 13 -11.98 13.70 -11.72
C LEU A 13 -12.25 15.21 -11.74
N ASN A 14 -12.09 15.86 -12.89
CA ASN A 14 -12.44 17.29 -13.03
C ASN A 14 -13.94 17.55 -12.84
N THR A 15 -14.78 16.58 -13.21
CA THR A 15 -16.24 16.67 -13.01
C THR A 15 -16.60 16.38 -11.56
N LEU A 16 -15.93 15.40 -10.95
CA LEU A 16 -16.10 15.07 -9.53
C LEU A 16 -15.72 16.25 -8.63
N GLU A 17 -14.60 16.91 -8.90
CA GLU A 17 -14.11 18.06 -8.13
C GLU A 17 -15.16 19.19 -8.08
N LYS A 18 -15.70 19.59 -9.23
CA LYS A 18 -16.80 20.58 -9.31
C LYS A 18 -18.04 20.17 -8.53
N ARG A 19 -18.39 18.88 -8.57
CA ARG A 19 -19.55 18.35 -7.82
C ARG A 19 -19.32 18.38 -6.31
N ILE A 20 -18.12 18.04 -5.85
CA ILE A 20 -17.77 18.07 -4.43
C ILE A 20 -17.84 19.51 -3.91
N HIS A 21 -17.34 20.47 -4.68
CA HIS A 21 -17.36 21.89 -4.28
C HIS A 21 -18.79 22.44 -4.09
N GLY A 22 -19.74 21.99 -4.91
CA GLY A 22 -21.15 22.37 -4.80
C GLY A 22 -21.99 21.49 -3.86
N LEU A 23 -21.41 20.47 -3.23
CA LEU A 23 -22.16 19.49 -2.43
C LEU A 23 -22.36 19.97 -1.00
N THR A 24 -23.61 20.17 -0.60
CA THR A 24 -23.99 20.29 0.82
C THR A 24 -24.18 18.90 1.41
N ALA A 25 -23.12 18.34 2.02
CA ALA A 25 -23.14 17.00 2.59
C ALA A 25 -23.58 16.98 4.07
N HIS A 26 -24.09 15.84 4.52
CA HIS A 26 -24.37 15.61 5.94
C HIS A 26 -23.07 15.66 6.78
N PRO A 27 -23.07 16.17 8.02
CA PRO A 27 -21.85 16.30 8.83
C PRO A 27 -21.05 15.00 9.05
N GLN A 28 -21.73 13.86 9.05
CA GLN A 28 -21.11 12.52 9.19
C GLN A 28 -20.67 11.90 7.86
N PHE A 29 -20.94 12.54 6.72
CA PHE A 29 -20.53 12.03 5.42
C PHE A 29 -19.00 12.11 5.29
N ARG A 30 -18.40 11.03 4.81
CA ARG A 30 -16.97 10.94 4.47
C ARG A 30 -16.80 10.29 3.10
N LEU A 31 -16.06 10.97 2.23
CA LEU A 31 -15.66 10.48 0.92
C LEU A 31 -14.16 10.17 0.97
N PHE A 32 -13.82 8.91 0.72
CA PHE A 32 -12.44 8.45 0.63
C PHE A 32 -12.07 8.22 -0.83
N LEU A 33 -10.87 8.64 -1.20
CA LEU A 33 -10.31 8.48 -2.54
C LEU A 33 -8.98 7.75 -2.41
N SER A 34 -8.73 6.73 -3.25
CA SER A 34 -7.42 6.08 -3.35
C SER A 34 -6.88 6.20 -4.77
N ALA A 35 -5.60 6.54 -4.89
CA ALA A 35 -4.90 6.70 -6.15
C ALA A 35 -3.40 6.44 -5.98
N ASP A 36 -2.76 5.94 -7.04
CA ASP A 36 -1.32 6.04 -7.17
C ASP A 36 -0.92 7.47 -7.49
N ILE A 37 0.30 7.84 -7.10
CA ILE A 37 0.87 9.16 -7.39
C ILE A 37 0.99 9.30 -8.90
N HIS A 38 0.15 10.16 -9.49
CA HIS A 38 0.06 10.30 -10.93
C HIS A 38 -0.08 11.79 -11.34
N PRO A 39 0.67 12.27 -12.35
CA PRO A 39 0.71 13.69 -12.72
C PRO A 39 -0.62 14.23 -13.27
N LYS A 40 -1.51 13.34 -13.74
CA LYS A 40 -2.84 13.72 -14.23
C LYS A 40 -3.88 13.90 -13.12
N LEU A 41 -3.53 13.72 -11.85
CA LEU A 41 -4.45 14.01 -10.75
C LEU A 41 -4.69 15.52 -10.64
N PRO A 42 -5.95 16.00 -10.62
CA PRO A 42 -6.23 17.42 -10.52
C PRO A 42 -5.68 18.02 -9.23
N THR A 43 -4.83 19.04 -9.35
CA THR A 43 -4.21 19.72 -8.19
C THR A 43 -5.24 20.40 -7.29
N ALA A 44 -6.36 20.86 -7.86
CA ALA A 44 -7.48 21.43 -7.11
C ALA A 44 -8.07 20.39 -6.13
N LEU A 45 -8.31 19.16 -6.60
CA LEU A 45 -8.82 18.06 -5.77
C LEU A 45 -7.84 17.72 -4.64
N LEU A 46 -6.54 17.66 -4.95
CA LEU A 46 -5.51 17.36 -3.96
C LEU A 46 -5.40 18.45 -2.88
N ARG A 47 -5.64 19.73 -3.23
CA ARG A 47 -5.60 20.87 -2.29
C ARG A 47 -6.79 20.91 -1.36
N THR A 48 -7.96 20.43 -1.78
CA THR A 48 -9.18 20.41 -0.96
C THR A 48 -9.32 19.15 -0.12
N SER A 49 -8.51 18.12 -0.40
CA SER A 49 -8.50 16.85 0.32
C SER A 49 -7.42 16.79 1.40
N ASP A 50 -7.72 16.09 2.50
CA ASP A 50 -6.69 15.65 3.44
C ASP A 50 -5.93 14.46 2.83
N MET A 51 -4.67 14.69 2.45
CA MET A 51 -3.85 13.69 1.77
C MET A 51 -3.11 12.80 2.77
N ILE A 52 -3.22 11.49 2.58
CA ILE A 52 -2.43 10.48 3.30
C ILE A 52 -1.60 9.72 2.27
N ILE A 53 -0.29 9.76 2.44
CA ILE A 53 0.65 9.02 1.58
C ILE A 53 1.11 7.78 2.36
N THR A 54 0.91 6.62 1.75
CA THR A 54 1.33 5.33 2.32
C THR A 54 2.55 4.83 1.56
N ASP A 55 3.73 5.08 2.11
CA ASP A 55 4.98 4.52 1.59
C ASP A 55 5.27 3.15 2.19
N THR A 56 6.01 2.32 1.46
CA THR A 56 6.49 1.04 1.97
C THR A 56 7.53 1.24 3.07
N PRO A 57 7.47 0.46 4.17
CA PRO A 57 8.43 0.57 5.27
C PRO A 57 9.86 0.38 4.75
N THR A 58 10.76 1.30 5.12
CA THR A 58 12.15 1.28 4.67
C THR A 58 13.04 0.52 5.66
N GLY A 59 13.89 -0.35 5.14
CA GLY A 59 14.85 -1.14 5.92
C GLY A 59 14.31 -2.50 6.33
N VAL A 60 15.23 -3.47 6.42
CA VAL A 60 14.92 -4.88 6.70
C VAL A 60 14.10 -5.04 7.99
N LYS A 61 14.50 -4.36 9.07
CA LYS A 61 13.81 -4.45 10.37
C LYS A 61 12.36 -3.98 10.29
N ALA A 62 12.12 -2.82 9.66
CA ALA A 62 10.78 -2.25 9.53
C ALA A 62 9.89 -3.12 8.64
N SER A 63 10.43 -3.62 7.53
CA SER A 63 9.73 -4.54 6.64
C SER A 63 9.35 -5.85 7.34
N MET A 64 10.26 -6.46 8.11
CA MET A 64 9.95 -7.65 8.90
C MET A 64 8.89 -7.40 9.97
N GLN A 65 8.98 -6.27 10.69
CA GLN A 65 7.97 -5.91 11.71
C GLN A 65 6.59 -5.71 11.09
N HIS A 66 6.53 -5.04 9.93
CA HIS A 66 5.30 -4.84 9.19
C HIS A 66 4.69 -6.18 8.76
N PHE A 67 5.47 -7.02 8.09
CA PHE A 67 5.01 -8.33 7.61
C PHE A 67 4.56 -9.26 8.74
N LEU A 68 5.30 -9.33 9.85
CA LEU A 68 4.90 -10.16 10.98
C LEU A 68 3.64 -9.64 11.68
N ALA A 69 3.36 -8.33 11.63
CA ALA A 69 2.14 -7.75 12.18
C ALA A 69 0.89 -8.05 11.36
N THR A 70 1.02 -8.36 10.06
CA THR A 70 -0.13 -8.74 9.22
C THR A 70 -0.58 -10.19 9.46
N ILE A 71 0.28 -11.02 10.05
CA ILE A 71 -0.01 -12.44 10.32
C ILE A 71 -0.70 -12.59 11.68
N PRO A 72 -1.92 -13.16 11.75
CA PRO A 72 -2.58 -13.42 13.02
C PRO A 72 -1.77 -14.38 13.92
N THR A 73 -1.65 -14.06 15.22
CA THR A 73 -0.94 -14.88 16.21
C THR A 73 -1.44 -16.33 16.23
N ALA A 74 -2.77 -16.53 16.16
CA ALA A 74 -3.40 -17.85 16.10
C ALA A 74 -2.95 -18.67 14.87
N ARG A 75 -2.64 -18.03 13.73
CA ARG A 75 -2.09 -18.71 12.55
C ARG A 75 -0.62 -19.06 12.79
N MET A 76 0.16 -18.15 13.38
CA MET A 76 1.59 -18.32 13.62
C MET A 76 1.91 -19.40 14.66
N GLU A 77 1.10 -19.52 15.71
CA GLU A 77 1.30 -20.46 16.83
C GLU A 77 0.65 -21.84 16.60
N LYS A 78 -0.12 -22.00 15.52
CA LYS A 78 -0.71 -23.29 15.17
C LYS A 78 0.39 -24.33 14.90
N ALA A 79 0.24 -25.53 15.46
CA ALA A 79 1.15 -26.65 15.25
C ALA A 79 1.44 -26.88 13.74
N PRO A 80 2.68 -27.23 13.38
CA PRO A 80 3.79 -27.60 14.25
C PRO A 80 4.53 -26.38 14.86
N GLY A 81 5.20 -26.55 16.00
CA GLY A 81 5.88 -25.44 16.71
C GLY A 81 6.95 -24.71 15.88
N GLN A 82 7.48 -25.36 14.84
CA GLN A 82 8.40 -24.79 13.87
C GLN A 82 7.76 -23.74 12.95
N ARG A 83 6.42 -23.67 12.87
CA ARG A 83 5.70 -22.73 11.99
C ARG A 83 6.10 -21.28 12.24
N ARG A 84 6.25 -20.88 13.50
CA ARG A 84 6.73 -19.52 13.85
C ARG A 84 8.10 -19.21 13.25
N ARG A 85 9.01 -20.19 13.24
CA ARG A 85 10.35 -20.04 12.64
C ARG A 85 10.26 -19.90 11.12
N LEU A 86 9.36 -20.63 10.47
CA LEU A 86 9.13 -20.50 9.03
C LEU A 86 8.60 -19.10 8.66
N TYR A 87 7.67 -18.55 9.43
CA TYR A 87 7.20 -17.17 9.21
C TYR A 87 8.32 -16.14 9.39
N LEU A 88 9.21 -16.32 10.36
CA LEU A 88 10.37 -15.45 10.53
C LEU A 88 11.31 -15.52 9.30
N LEU A 89 11.58 -16.72 8.79
CA LEU A 89 12.42 -16.90 7.60
C LEU A 89 11.78 -16.30 6.35
N LEU A 90 10.46 -16.46 6.18
CA LEU A 90 9.70 -15.86 5.10
C LEU A 90 9.72 -14.32 5.19
N ALA A 91 9.49 -13.77 6.38
CA ALA A 91 9.56 -12.33 6.63
C ALA A 91 10.94 -11.76 6.27
N TRP A 92 12.00 -12.46 6.67
CA TRP A 92 13.37 -12.07 6.38
C TRP A 92 13.66 -12.14 4.87
N LEU A 93 13.28 -13.23 4.21
CA LEU A 93 13.46 -13.38 2.76
C LEU A 93 12.75 -12.26 2.01
N HIS A 94 11.48 -12.02 2.32
CA HIS A 94 10.69 -10.96 1.71
C HIS A 94 11.33 -9.58 1.93
N ALA A 95 11.75 -9.27 3.16
CA ALA A 95 12.40 -8.00 3.48
C ALA A 95 13.71 -7.80 2.73
N VAL A 96 14.55 -8.83 2.60
CA VAL A 96 15.82 -8.76 1.85
C VAL A 96 15.58 -8.57 0.36
N VAL A 97 14.61 -9.30 -0.22
CA VAL A 97 14.25 -9.18 -1.64
C VAL A 97 13.78 -7.76 -1.95
N MET A 98 12.88 -7.21 -1.13
CA MET A 98 12.35 -5.85 -1.25
C MET A 98 13.43 -4.79 -1.08
N GLU A 99 14.30 -4.92 -0.08
CA GLU A 99 15.39 -3.96 0.12
C GLU A 99 16.38 -3.99 -1.04
N ARG A 100 16.74 -5.17 -1.55
CA ARG A 100 17.61 -5.28 -2.73
C ARG A 100 17.02 -4.61 -3.97
N LEU A 101 15.69 -4.60 -4.12
CA LEU A 101 15.01 -3.95 -5.24
C LEU A 101 15.32 -2.45 -5.32
N ARG A 102 15.50 -1.80 -4.17
CA ARG A 102 15.87 -0.37 -4.09
C ARG A 102 17.24 -0.06 -4.70
N TYR A 103 18.14 -1.05 -4.69
CA TYR A 103 19.50 -0.94 -5.21
C TYR A 103 19.62 -1.45 -6.66
N ALA A 104 18.53 -1.60 -7.40
CA ALA A 104 18.60 -1.91 -8.83
C ALA A 104 19.38 -0.80 -9.58
N PRO A 105 20.33 -1.16 -10.48
CA PRO A 105 20.52 -2.48 -11.07
C PRO A 105 21.51 -3.42 -10.34
N ILE A 106 22.14 -3.00 -9.24
CA ILE A 106 23.11 -3.83 -8.49
C ILE A 106 22.40 -4.93 -7.69
N GLY A 107 21.26 -4.58 -7.10
CA GLY A 107 20.43 -5.48 -6.32
C GLY A 107 19.76 -6.57 -7.15
N TRP A 108 19.26 -6.16 -8.32
CA TRP A 108 18.52 -6.95 -9.31
C TRP A 108 18.73 -6.37 -10.70
N SER A 109 18.68 -7.19 -11.75
CA SER A 109 18.82 -6.72 -13.13
C SER A 109 17.71 -5.76 -13.58
N LYS A 110 16.51 -5.88 -13.00
CA LYS A 110 15.33 -5.05 -13.26
C LYS A 110 14.58 -4.76 -11.96
N ARG A 111 13.69 -3.76 -12.00
CA ARG A 111 12.71 -3.51 -10.93
C ARG A 111 11.53 -4.46 -11.11
N TYR A 112 11.62 -5.62 -10.49
CA TYR A 112 10.51 -6.57 -10.36
C TYR A 112 9.44 -6.06 -9.40
N GLU A 113 8.18 -6.36 -9.67
CA GLU A 113 7.04 -5.99 -8.84
C GLU A 113 6.76 -7.10 -7.81
N PHE A 114 7.66 -7.25 -6.84
CA PHE A 114 7.36 -8.08 -5.68
C PHE A 114 6.28 -7.37 -4.84
N ALA A 115 5.33 -8.13 -4.31
CA ALA A 115 4.23 -7.62 -3.51
C ALA A 115 4.06 -8.40 -2.20
N GLU A 116 3.37 -7.81 -1.23
CA GLU A 116 3.02 -8.51 0.02
C GLU A 116 2.10 -9.72 -0.24
N THR A 117 1.31 -9.67 -1.31
CA THR A 117 0.47 -10.79 -1.75
C THR A 117 1.30 -12.03 -2.06
N ASP A 118 2.51 -11.87 -2.61
CA ASP A 118 3.39 -12.99 -2.93
C ASP A 118 3.83 -13.73 -1.66
N ALA A 119 4.06 -12.98 -0.58
CA ALA A 119 4.42 -13.54 0.72
C ALA A 119 3.20 -14.04 1.52
N ALA A 120 1.99 -13.56 1.22
CA ALA A 120 0.75 -14.02 1.85
C ALA A 120 0.20 -15.34 1.25
N CYS A 121 0.54 -15.64 -0.02
CA CYS A 121 0.11 -16.84 -0.74
C CYS A 121 0.77 -18.16 -0.27
N THR A 122 1.70 -18.12 0.69
CA THR A 122 2.31 -19.30 1.34
C THR A 122 1.68 -19.64 2.70
#